data_AF-A0A2D6GMB6-F1
#
_entry.id   AF-A0A2D6GMB6-F1
#
_cell.length_a   1.000
_cell.length_b   1.000
_cell.length_c   1.000
_cell.angle_alpha   90.00
_cell.angle_beta   90.00
_cell.angle_gamma   90.00
#
_symmetry.space_group_name_H-M   'P 1'
#
loop_
_entity.id
_entity.type
_entity.pdbx_description
1 polymer ?
#
loop_
_entity_poly.entity_id
_entity_poly.type
_entity_poly.pdbx_seq_one_letter_code
_entity_poly.pdbx_strand_id
1 'polypeptide(L)'
;MLMDFRSILMGVSFSFIWSSAFTSAKIIVTAASPLMVLSLRFLISGLLGIALARMLGQKIQLNKGEWTVVVIIGISQNALYLAFNFIAMQWIEAGLAAI
;
A
#
# COMPACT_ATOMS: atom_id res chain seq x y z
N MET A 1 15.80 2.93 -30.29
CA MET A 1 15.07 3.54 -29.16
C MET A 1 15.77 3.07 -27.89
N LEU A 2 16.88 3.75 -27.53
CA LEU A 2 17.65 3.41 -26.33
C LEU A 2 16.85 3.85 -25.11
N MET A 3 16.65 2.97 -24.13
CA MET A 3 15.99 3.33 -22.87
C MET A 3 16.67 4.54 -22.25
N ASP A 4 15.90 5.59 -21.97
CA ASP A 4 16.40 6.79 -21.31
C ASP A 4 17.02 6.43 -19.96
N PHE A 5 18.27 6.84 -19.74
CA PHE A 5 19.01 6.62 -18.49
C PHE A 5 18.22 7.06 -17.24
N ARG A 6 17.36 8.08 -17.39
CA ARG A 6 16.37 8.50 -16.37
C ARG A 6 15.41 7.39 -15.97
N SER A 7 14.86 6.64 -16.92
CA SER A 7 13.92 5.55 -16.66
C SER A 7 14.60 4.39 -15.94
N ILE A 8 15.87 4.09 -16.29
CA ILE A 8 16.70 3.11 -15.58
C ILE A 8 16.91 3.56 -14.13
N LEU A 9 17.29 4.82 -13.92
CA LEU A 9 17.50 5.37 -12.58
C LEU A 9 16.23 5.35 -11.72
N MET A 10 15.08 5.69 -12.29
CA MET A 10 13.78 5.59 -11.61
C MET A 10 13.46 4.14 -11.22
N GLY A 11 13.67 3.19 -12.14
CA GLY A 11 13.45 1.76 -11.89
C GLY A 11 14.35 1.21 -10.78
N VAL A 12 15.66 1.50 -10.82
CA VAL A 12 16.63 1.05 -9.80
C VAL A 12 16.30 1.68 -8.44
N SER A 13 15.97 2.97 -8.40
CA SER A 13 15.58 3.65 -7.16
C SER A 13 14.31 3.05 -6.57
N PHE A 14 13.32 2.76 -7.43
CA PHE A 14 12.08 2.09 -7.01
C PHE A 14 12.37 0.70 -6.43
N SER A 15 13.20 -0.11 -7.10
CA SER A 15 13.60 -1.43 -6.59
C SER A 15 14.27 -1.33 -5.22
N PHE A 16 15.19 -0.39 -5.02
CA PHE A 16 15.85 -0.18 -3.73
C PHE A 16 14.86 0.20 -2.62
N ILE A 17 13.99 1.17 -2.88
CA ILE A 17 12.98 1.63 -1.92
C ILE A 17 12.04 0.46 -1.57
N TRP A 18 11.56 -0.26 -2.57
CA TRP A 18 10.66 -1.40 -2.40
C TRP A 18 11.30 -2.54 -1.61
N SER A 19 12.55 -2.92 -1.93
CA SER A 19 13.30 -3.95 -1.19
C SER A 19 13.54 -3.57 0.27
N SER A 20 13.87 -2.30 0.55
CA SER A 20 14.11 -1.84 1.94
C SER A 20 12.85 -1.94 2.82
N ALA A 21 11.67 -1.75 2.22
CA ALA A 21 10.40 -1.82 2.92
C ALA A 21 10.10 -3.22 3.46
N PHE A 22 10.56 -4.29 2.80
CA PHE A 22 10.38 -5.67 3.27
C PHE A 22 11.18 -5.96 4.55
N THR A 23 12.43 -5.51 4.63
CA THR A 23 13.25 -5.69 5.84
C THR A 23 12.62 -4.96 7.03
N SER A 24 12.18 -3.71 6.84
CA SER A 24 11.50 -2.95 7.88
C SER A 24 10.17 -3.57 8.31
N ALA A 25 9.37 -4.09 7.37
CA ALA A 25 8.12 -4.78 7.67
C ALA A 25 8.35 -6.04 8.52
N LYS A 26 9.40 -6.82 8.23
CA LYS A 26 9.76 -8.02 9.00
C LYS A 26 10.07 -7.69 10.46
N ILE A 27 10.75 -6.57 10.72
CA ILE A 27 11.07 -6.11 12.07
C ILE A 27 9.81 -5.61 12.79
N ILE A 28 9.01 -4.75 12.15
CA ILE A 28 7.86 -4.11 12.78
C ILE A 28 6.75 -5.12 13.13
N VAL A 29 6.56 -6.17 12.33
CA VAL A 29 5.60 -7.25 12.62
C VAL A 29 5.95 -8.05 13.88
N THR A 30 7.20 -8.01 14.34
CA THR A 30 7.56 -8.61 15.64
C THR A 30 7.08 -7.80 16.84
N ALA A 31 6.84 -6.50 16.65
CA ALA A 31 6.43 -5.57 17.70
C ALA A 31 4.93 -5.25 17.69
N ALA A 32 4.26 -5.38 16.53
CA ALA A 32 2.84 -5.09 16.36
C ALA A 32 2.17 -6.05 15.37
N SER A 33 0.85 -6.21 15.45
CA SER A 33 0.13 -7.10 14.53
C SER A 33 0.27 -6.61 13.07
N PRO A 34 0.44 -7.52 12.08
CA PRO A 34 0.61 -7.14 10.68
C PRO A 34 -0.50 -6.22 10.17
N LEU A 35 -1.72 -6.44 10.65
CA LEU A 35 -2.89 -5.63 10.31
C LEU A 35 -2.70 -4.17 10.75
N MET A 36 -2.30 -3.93 12.00
CA MET A 36 -2.10 -2.58 12.52
C MET A 36 -0.98 -1.85 11.77
N VAL A 37 0.10 -2.58 11.43
CA VAL A 37 1.25 -2.05 10.69
C VAL A 37 0.85 -1.63 9.28
N LEU A 38 0.07 -2.47 8.59
CA LEU A 38 -0.46 -2.17 7.26
C LEU A 38 -1.44 -1.00 7.30
N SER A 39 -2.41 -1.01 8.22
CA SER A 39 -3.38 0.08 8.39
C SER A 39 -2.68 1.42 8.64
N LEU A 40 -1.68 1.45 9.53
CA LEU A 40 -0.91 2.65 9.82
C LEU A 40 -0.11 3.11 8.59
N ARG A 41 0.56 2.19 7.90
CA ARG A 41 1.32 2.48 6.67
C ARG A 41 0.43 3.11 5.59
N PHE A 42 -0.74 2.52 5.32
CA PHE A 42 -1.67 3.03 4.32
C PHE A 42 -2.32 4.35 4.75
N LEU A 43 -2.58 4.53 6.04
CA LEU A 43 -3.04 5.81 6.59
C LEU A 43 -2.01 6.92 6.36
N ILE A 44 -0.75 6.67 6.70
CA ILE A 44 0.35 7.61 6.48
C ILE A 44 0.49 7.91 4.98
N SER A 45 0.46 6.89 4.11
CA SER A 45 0.53 7.08 2.67
C SER A 45 -0.63 7.93 2.13
N GLY A 46 -1.86 7.70 2.61
CA GLY A 46 -3.04 8.48 2.22
C GLY A 46 -2.95 9.93 2.68
N LEU A 47 -2.50 10.18 3.91
CA LEU A 47 -2.28 11.52 4.44
C LEU A 47 -1.19 12.27 3.67
N LEU A 48 -0.08 11.59 3.36
CA LEU A 48 0.98 12.16 2.52
C LEU A 48 0.46 12.48 1.11
N GLY A 49 -0.33 11.60 0.51
CA GLY A 49 -0.97 11.85 -0.80
C GLY A 49 -1.88 13.09 -0.77
N ILE A 50 -2.72 13.22 0.26
CA ILE A 50 -3.59 14.40 0.45
C ILE A 50 -2.76 15.67 0.67
N ALA A 51 -1.70 15.58 1.48
CA ALA A 51 -0.81 16.71 1.75
C ALA A 51 -0.11 17.18 0.46
N LEU A 52 0.43 16.25 -0.33
CA LEU A 52 1.06 16.54 -1.63
C LEU A 52 0.06 17.14 -2.61
N ALA A 53 -1.14 16.57 -2.72
CA ALA A 53 -2.20 17.12 -3.57
C ALA A 53 -2.54 18.57 -3.18
N ARG A 54 -2.66 18.85 -1.87
CA ARG A 54 -2.84 20.23 -1.38
C ARG A 54 -1.66 21.14 -1.70
N MET A 55 -0.42 20.68 -1.54
CA MET A 55 0.78 21.46 -1.87
C MET A 55 0.85 21.80 -3.37
N LEU A 56 0.35 20.92 -4.23
CA LEU A 56 0.23 21.14 -5.67
C LEU A 56 -0.98 22.02 -6.06
N GLY A 57 -1.73 22.54 -5.08
CA GLY A 57 -2.90 23.38 -5.30
C GLY A 57 -4.16 22.62 -5.73
N GLN A 58 -4.15 21.28 -5.72
CA GLN A 58 -5.33 20.48 -6.00
C GLN A 58 -6.30 20.55 -4.82
N LYS A 59 -7.57 20.86 -5.12
CA LYS A 59 -8.66 20.81 -4.15
C LYS A 59 -9.34 19.45 -4.26
N ILE A 60 -9.65 18.83 -3.12
CA ILE A 60 -10.48 17.63 -3.08
C ILE A 60 -11.89 18.04 -3.49
N GLN A 61 -12.19 17.89 -4.78
CA GLN A 61 -13.50 18.15 -5.38
C GLN A 61 -14.07 16.83 -5.90
N LEU A 62 -14.21 15.86 -5.01
CA LEU A 62 -14.84 14.58 -5.35
C LEU A 62 -16.35 14.72 -5.22
N ASN A 63 -17.08 14.34 -6.26
CA ASN A 63 -18.53 14.22 -6.23
C ASN A 63 -18.95 13.02 -5.36
N LYS A 64 -20.21 12.98 -4.90
CA LYS A 64 -20.73 11.88 -4.05
C LYS A 64 -20.50 10.51 -4.68
N GLY A 65 -20.62 10.39 -6.01
CA GLY A 65 -20.34 9.14 -6.73
C GLY A 65 -18.86 8.73 -6.67
N GLU A 66 -17.94 9.68 -6.77
CA GLU A 66 -16.50 9.41 -6.73
C GLU A 66 -16.03 9.03 -5.33
N TRP A 67 -16.62 9.64 -4.29
CA TRP A 67 -16.40 9.21 -2.90
C TRP A 67 -16.79 7.75 -2.68
N THR A 68 -17.93 7.33 -3.22
CA THR A 68 -18.36 5.93 -3.13
C THR A 68 -17.33 5.01 -3.80
N VAL A 69 -16.82 5.37 -4.98
CA VAL A 69 -15.78 4.58 -5.66
C VAL A 69 -14.49 4.52 -4.83
N VAL A 70 -14.03 5.65 -4.28
CA VAL A 70 -12.83 5.70 -3.43
C VAL A 70 -12.99 4.81 -2.19
N VAL A 71 -14.16 4.85 -1.54
CA VAL A 71 -14.45 4.02 -0.38
C VAL A 71 -14.51 2.55 -0.75
N ILE A 72 -15.21 2.19 -1.84
CA ILE A 72 -15.30 0.79 -2.30
C ILE A 72 -13.92 0.25 -2.66
N ILE A 73 -13.11 1.00 -3.42
CA ILE A 73 -11.75 0.59 -3.77
C ILE A 73 -10.90 0.47 -2.52
N GLY A 74 -10.93 1.46 -1.62
CA GLY A 74 -10.17 1.43 -0.38
C GLY A 74 -10.49 0.21 0.49
N ILE A 75 -11.79 -0.06 0.69
CA ILE A 75 -12.27 -1.23 1.45
C ILE A 75 -11.90 -2.53 0.75
N SER A 76 -12.12 -2.63 -0.56
CA SER A 76 -11.86 -3.87 -1.30
C SER A 76 -10.37 -4.21 -1.30
N GLN A 77 -9.53 -3.19 -1.46
CA GLN A 77 -8.10 -3.37 -1.65
C GLN A 77 -7.33 -3.48 -0.33
N ASN A 78 -7.80 -2.86 0.76
CA ASN A 78 -7.14 -2.93 2.07
C ASN A 78 -7.87 -3.81 3.09
N ALA A 79 -9.20 -3.73 3.17
CA ALA A 79 -9.94 -4.45 4.20
C ALA A 79 -10.33 -5.86 3.73
N LEU A 80 -10.96 -6.01 2.57
CA LEU A 80 -11.38 -7.32 2.05
C LEU A 80 -10.19 -8.20 1.67
N TYR A 81 -9.22 -7.65 0.93
CA TYR A 81 -7.99 -8.36 0.58
C TYR A 81 -7.30 -8.95 1.82
N LEU A 82 -7.14 -8.12 2.85
CA LEU A 82 -6.41 -8.52 4.05
C LEU A 82 -7.24 -9.43 4.96
N ALA A 83 -8.56 -9.19 5.06
CA ALA A 83 -9.47 -10.10 5.76
C ALA A 83 -9.47 -11.50 5.12
N PHE A 84 -9.53 -11.58 3.79
CA PHE A 84 -9.44 -12.86 3.09
C PHE A 84 -8.06 -13.50 3.22
N ASN A 85 -6.98 -12.72 3.22
CA ASN A 85 -5.64 -13.25 3.47
C ASN A 85 -5.52 -13.87 4.88
N PHE A 86 -6.03 -13.19 5.91
CA PHE A 86 -6.04 -13.71 7.28
C PHE A 86 -6.98 -14.91 7.46
N ILE A 87 -8.17 -14.89 6.85
CA ILE A 87 -9.08 -16.03 6.87
C ILE A 87 -8.43 -17.22 6.17
N ALA A 88 -7.81 -17.04 5.00
CA ALA A 88 -7.10 -18.11 4.30
C ALA A 88 -5.98 -18.72 5.15
N MET A 89 -5.23 -17.91 5.92
CA MET A 89 -4.22 -18.40 6.86
C MET A 89 -4.80 -19.24 8.03
N GLN A 90 -6.11 -19.17 8.30
CA GLN A 90 -6.76 -20.04 9.30
C GLN A 90 -7.08 -21.43 8.74
N TRP A 91 -7.22 -21.57 7.41
CA TRP A 91 -7.64 -22.81 6.74
C TRP A 91 -6.51 -23.50 5.98
N ILE A 92 -5.38 -22.83 5.76
CA ILE A 92 -4.28 -23.29 4.90
C ILE A 92 -2.95 -23.14 5.66
N GLU A 93 -2.06 -24.13 5.58
CA GLU A 93 -0.69 -24.01 6.12
C GLU A 93 0.03 -22.80 5.51
N ALA A 94 0.73 -22.04 6.36
CA ALA A 94 1.34 -20.75 6.00
C ALA A 94 2.26 -20.78 4.76
N GLY A 95 2.78 -21.96 4.38
CA GLY A 95 3.60 -22.14 3.18
C GLY A 95 2.83 -22.18 1.85
N LEU A 96 1.56 -22.61 1.84
CA LEU A 96 0.74 -22.65 0.61
C LEU A 96 0.02 -21.31 0.37
N ALA A 97 -0.23 -20.54 1.42
CA ALA A 97 -0.86 -19.21 1.34
C ALA A 97 0.11 -18.09 0.91
N ALA A 98 1.42 -18.39 0.85
CA ALA A 98 2.47 -17.42 0.54
C ALA A 98 2.84 -17.34 -0.96
N ILE A 99 2.28 -18.22 -1.80
CA ILE A 99 2.53 -18.30 -3.25
C ILE A 99 1.28 -17.89 -4.02
#